data_AF-A0A7D5P0B5-F1
#
_entry.id   AF-A0A7D5P0B5-F1
#
_cell.length_a   1.000
_cell.length_b   1.000
_cell.length_c   1.000
_cell.angle_alpha   90.00
_cell.angle_beta   90.00
_cell.angle_gamma   90.00
#
_symmetry.space_group_name_H-M   'P 1'
#
loop_
_entity.id
_entity.type
_entity.pdbx_description
1 polymer ?
#
loop_
_entity_poly.entity_id
_entity_poly.type
_entity_poly.pdbx_seq_one_letter_code
_entity_poly.pdbx_strand_id
1 'polypeptide(L)'
;MKFLVCRNCKTIQKRSWFQFFTCRRCGSEGVVITVSTGILGYAAYSATAIAALLVLANIIDYDLGLGDYHVYLMFGLLMMAMVLMFFEIGRAEAIAREKANDPRLK
;
A
#
# COMPACT_ATOMS: atom_id res chain seq x y z
N MET A 1 0.48 0.25 7.29
CA MET A 1 0.13 -1.06 6.68
C MET A 1 0.07 -2.15 7.75
N LYS A 2 -0.76 -3.18 7.55
CA LYS A 2 -0.91 -4.32 8.48
C LYS A 2 -0.43 -5.60 7.80
N PHE A 3 0.36 -6.40 8.51
CA PHE A 3 0.87 -7.69 8.07
C PHE A 3 0.47 -8.77 9.08
N LEU A 4 0.09 -9.95 8.59
CA LEU A 4 -0.16 -11.13 9.39
C LEU A 4 1.08 -12.03 9.36
N VAL A 5 1.55 -12.48 10.53
CA VAL A 5 2.72 -13.35 10.68
C VAL A 5 2.32 -14.64 11.40
N CYS A 6 2.50 -15.82 10.79
CA CYS A 6 2.30 -17.11 11.51
C CYS A 6 3.38 -17.26 12.58
N ARG A 7 2.99 -17.55 13.84
CA ARG A 7 3.95 -17.82 14.92
C ARG A 7 4.80 -19.06 14.66
N ASN A 8 4.22 -20.06 14.00
CA ASN A 8 4.86 -21.36 13.80
C ASN A 8 5.80 -21.38 12.57
N CYS A 9 5.26 -21.10 11.37
CA CYS A 9 6.03 -21.17 10.12
C CYS A 9 6.64 -19.83 9.67
N LYS A 10 6.48 -18.76 10.45
CA LYS A 10 7.00 -17.40 10.16
C LYS A 10 6.65 -16.84 8.78
N THR A 11 5.60 -17.37 8.15
CA THR A 11 5.11 -16.81 6.88
C THR A 11 4.44 -15.46 7.14
N ILE A 12 4.77 -14.50 6.28
CA ILE A 12 4.26 -13.14 6.34
C ILE A 12 3.34 -12.93 5.16
N GLN A 13 2.15 -12.41 5.44
CA GLN A 13 1.17 -12.07 4.44
C GLN A 13 0.69 -10.65 4.67
N LYS A 14 0.60 -9.85 3.61
CA LYS A 14 -0.04 -8.54 3.68
C LYS A 14 -1.51 -8.76 4.04
N ARG A 15 -1.98 -8.17 5.13
CA ARG A 15 -3.35 -8.37 5.61
C ARG A 15 -4.30 -7.52 4.76
N SER A 16 -5.15 -8.16 3.98
CA SER A 16 -6.33 -7.49 3.43
C SER A 16 -7.43 -7.39 4.50
N TRP A 17 -8.40 -6.50 4.31
CA TRP A 17 -9.54 -6.36 5.22
C TRP A 17 -10.32 -7.67 5.43
N PHE A 18 -10.32 -8.57 4.44
CA PHE A 18 -11.07 -9.82 4.45
C PHE A 18 -10.26 -11.05 4.91
N GLN A 19 -9.07 -10.85 5.48
CA GLN A 19 -8.18 -11.97 5.82
C GLN A 19 -8.36 -12.42 7.27
N PHE A 20 -8.68 -13.70 7.43
CA PHE A 20 -8.75 -14.39 8.72
C PHE A 20 -7.40 -14.38 9.45
N PHE A 21 -7.42 -14.43 10.78
CA PHE A 21 -6.22 -14.45 11.64
C PHE A 21 -5.44 -15.77 11.58
N THR A 22 -5.82 -16.68 10.69
CA THR A 22 -5.20 -17.99 10.51
C THR A 22 -4.24 -17.97 9.34
N CYS A 23 -3.09 -18.62 9.51
CA CYS A 23 -2.14 -18.77 8.43
C CYS A 23 -2.60 -19.82 7.42
N ARG A 24 -2.58 -19.46 6.14
CA ARG A 24 -2.95 -20.38 5.03
C ARG A 24 -2.06 -21.61 4.91
N ARG A 25 -0.85 -21.59 5.46
CA ARG A 25 0.12 -22.70 5.36
C ARG A 25 0.06 -23.63 6.56
N CYS A 26 0.06 -23.07 7.76
CA CYS A 26 0.19 -23.80 9.03
C CYS A 26 -1.18 -23.99 9.74
N GLY A 27 -2.23 -23.27 9.34
CA GLY A 27 -3.54 -23.24 10.02
C GLY A 27 -3.53 -22.54 11.38
N SER A 28 -2.36 -22.27 11.96
CA SER A 28 -2.23 -21.66 13.27
C SER A 28 -2.59 -20.17 13.27
N GLU A 29 -2.87 -19.64 14.45
CA GLU A 29 -3.07 -18.22 14.66
C GLU A 29 -1.82 -17.42 14.30
N GLY A 30 -2.04 -16.26 13.70
CA GLY A 30 -1.03 -15.28 13.34
C GLY A 30 -1.15 -14.01 14.16
N VAL A 31 -0.01 -13.34 14.35
CA VAL A 31 0.05 -12.02 14.99
C VAL A 31 0.01 -10.94 13.93
N VAL A 32 -0.69 -9.84 14.22
CA VAL A 32 -0.76 -8.69 13.32
C VAL A 32 0.33 -7.69 13.69
N ILE A 33 1.25 -7.45 12.76
CA ILE A 33 2.27 -6.41 12.87
C ILE A 33 1.79 -5.20 12.08
N THR A 34 1.75 -4.04 12.75
CA THR A 34 1.45 -2.76 12.09
C THR A 34 2.75 -2.03 11.82
N VAL A 35 2.94 -1.62 10.56
CA VAL A 35 4.07 -0.83 10.08
C VAL A 35 3.53 0.54 9.66
N SER A 36 4.16 1.62 10.11
CA SER A 36 3.75 2.99 9.75
C SER A 36 4.03 3.25 8.26
N THR A 37 3.11 3.97 7.62
CA THR A 37 3.30 4.46 6.25
C THR A 37 4.40 5.53 6.27
N GLY A 38 5.36 5.41 5.37
CA GLY A 38 6.47 6.33 5.21
C GLY A 38 6.17 7.44 4.21
N ILE A 39 7.19 8.26 3.98
CA ILE A 39 7.11 9.43 3.09
C ILE A 39 6.72 9.02 1.66
N LEU A 40 7.24 7.90 1.14
CA LEU A 40 6.89 7.40 -0.19
C LEU A 40 5.41 7.01 -0.29
N GLY A 41 4.86 6.39 0.76
CA GLY A 41 3.43 6.09 0.81
C GLY A 41 2.57 7.36 0.83
N TYR A 42 2.95 8.38 1.59
CA TYR A 42 2.26 9.67 1.57
C TYR A 42 2.34 10.35 0.20
N ALA A 43 3.52 10.36 -0.43
CA ALA A 43 3.69 10.91 -1.78
C ALA A 43 2.79 10.18 -2.80
N ALA A 44 2.68 8.86 -2.70
CA ALA A 44 1.80 8.09 -3.57
C ALA A 44 0.30 8.40 -3.33
N TYR A 45 -0.13 8.54 -2.08
CA TYR A 45 -1.50 8.97 -1.77
C TYR A 45 -1.80 10.37 -2.32
N SER A 46 -0.86 11.31 -2.17
CA SER A 46 -1.00 12.65 -2.72
C SER A 46 -1.11 12.63 -4.24
N ALA A 47 -0.25 11.88 -4.93
CA ALA A 47 -0.32 11.71 -6.38
C ALA A 47 -1.66 11.11 -6.84
N THR A 48 -2.16 10.11 -6.11
CA THR A 48 -3.47 9.50 -6.37
C THR A 48 -4.62 10.49 -6.15
N ALA A 49 -4.56 11.31 -5.09
CA ALA A 49 -5.56 12.33 -4.81
C ALA A 49 -5.60 13.40 -5.89
N ILE A 50 -4.43 13.87 -6.37
CA ILE A 50 -4.34 14.82 -7.48
C ILE A 50 -4.91 14.20 -8.76
N ALA A 51 -4.58 12.94 -9.06
CA ALA A 51 -5.15 12.25 -10.22
C ALA A 51 -6.69 12.14 -10.14
N ALA A 52 -7.22 11.83 -8.95
CA ALA A 52 -8.67 11.78 -8.73
C ALA A 52 -9.35 13.15 -8.90
N LEU A 53 -8.72 14.23 -8.43
CA LEU A 53 -9.22 15.60 -8.63
C LEU A 53 -9.24 15.98 -10.11
N LEU A 54 -8.20 15.63 -10.87
CA LEU A 54 -8.19 15.82 -12.31
C LEU A 54 -9.34 15.05 -12.97
N VAL A 55 -9.60 13.82 -12.54
CA VAL A 55 -10.68 12.99 -13.11
C VAL A 55 -12.03 13.61 -12.81
N LEU A 56 -12.24 14.09 -11.59
CA LEU A 56 -13.46 14.78 -11.21
C LEU A 56 -13.66 16.05 -12.03
N ALA A 57 -12.61 16.87 -12.21
CA ALA A 57 -12.68 18.07 -13.05
C ALA A 57 -13.07 17.76 -14.49
N ASN A 58 -12.55 16.66 -15.05
CA ASN A 58 -12.92 16.20 -16.39
C ASN A 58 -14.40 15.74 -16.45
N ILE A 59 -14.89 15.03 -15.43
CA ILE A 59 -16.30 14.57 -15.38
C ILE A 59 -17.30 15.74 -15.35
N ILE A 60 -16.93 16.88 -14.78
CA ILE A 60 -17.78 18.07 -14.69
C ILE A 60 -17.51 19.09 -15.80
N ASP A 61 -16.79 18.69 -16.86
CA ASP A 61 -16.36 19.55 -17.98
C ASP A 61 -15.66 20.85 -17.52
N TYR A 62 -14.96 20.80 -16.39
CA TYR A 62 -14.23 21.95 -15.86
C TYR A 62 -12.87 22.05 -16.54
N ASP A 63 -12.73 23.04 -17.42
CA ASP A 63 -11.48 23.29 -18.13
C ASP A 63 -10.42 23.85 -17.17
N LEU A 64 -9.40 23.03 -16.90
CA LEU A 64 -8.23 23.40 -16.12
C LEU A 64 -7.20 24.19 -16.94
N GLY A 65 -7.43 24.41 -18.23
CA GLY A 65 -6.47 25.01 -19.16
C GLY A 65 -5.34 24.06 -19.59
N LEU A 66 -5.51 22.75 -19.37
CA LEU A 66 -4.51 21.73 -19.70
C LEU A 66 -4.65 21.17 -21.13
N GLY A 67 -5.71 21.52 -21.86
CA GLY A 67 -5.97 20.96 -23.20
C GLY A 67 -5.97 19.43 -23.19
N ASP A 68 -5.46 18.79 -24.24
CA ASP A 68 -5.39 17.32 -24.35
C ASP A 68 -4.37 16.67 -23.39
N TYR A 69 -3.53 17.46 -22.71
CA TYR A 69 -2.50 16.93 -21.82
C TYR A 69 -3.04 16.41 -20.49
N HIS A 70 -4.29 16.71 -20.14
CA HIS A 70 -4.89 16.29 -18.88
C HIS A 70 -4.88 14.76 -18.72
N VAL A 71 -5.16 14.00 -19.79
CA VAL A 71 -5.18 12.53 -19.77
C VAL A 71 -3.78 11.97 -19.49
N TYR A 72 -2.76 12.51 -20.14
CA TYR A 72 -1.37 12.09 -19.92
C TYR A 72 -0.89 12.40 -18.50
N LEU A 73 -1.30 13.54 -17.95
CA LEU A 73 -0.97 13.91 -16.58
C LEU A 73 -1.66 13.00 -15.56
N MET A 74 -2.95 12.69 -15.75
CA MET A 74 -3.68 11.72 -14.92
C MET A 74 -2.97 10.36 -14.91
N PHE A 75 -2.66 9.84 -16.10
CA PHE A 75 -2.04 8.53 -16.24
C PHE A 75 -0.62 8.52 -15.67
N GLY A 76 0.15 9.58 -15.90
CA GLY A 76 1.49 9.76 -15.33
C GLY A 76 1.46 9.78 -13.80
N LEU A 77 0.52 10.50 -13.19
CA LEU A 77 0.35 10.54 -11.73
C LEU A 77 -0.04 9.18 -11.15
N LEU A 78 -0.93 8.44 -11.83
CA LEU A 78 -1.30 7.08 -11.44
C LEU A 78 -0.11 6.12 -11.52
N MET A 79 0.66 6.16 -12.60
CA MET A 79 1.86 5.33 -12.75
C MET A 79 2.91 5.67 -11.69
N MET A 80 3.14 6.95 -11.43
CA MET A 80 4.04 7.41 -10.36
C MET A 80 3.56 6.92 -8.99
N ALA A 81 2.26 7.03 -8.69
CA ALA A 81 1.69 6.53 -7.44
C ALA A 81 1.87 5.01 -7.28
N MET A 82 1.67 4.24 -8.35
CA MET A 82 1.88 2.78 -8.34
C MET A 82 3.33 2.43 -8.03
N VAL A 83 4.30 3.10 -8.67
CA VAL A 83 5.72 2.87 -8.45
C VAL A 83 6.11 3.22 -7.00
N LEU A 84 5.68 4.37 -6.49
CA LEU A 84 5.94 4.78 -5.11
C LEU A 84 5.33 3.80 -4.10
N MET A 85 4.10 3.33 -4.33
CA MET A 85 3.47 2.32 -3.50
C MET A 85 4.21 0.98 -3.54
N PHE A 86 4.76 0.59 -4.69
CA PHE A 86 5.54 -0.64 -4.81
C PHE A 86 6.78 -0.61 -3.91
N PHE A 87 7.55 0.48 -3.96
CA PHE A 87 8.71 0.66 -3.07
C PHE A 87 8.31 0.71 -1.59
N GLU A 88 7.22 1.41 -1.27
CA GLU A 88 6.72 1.51 0.10
C GLU A 88 6.27 0.15 0.65
N ILE A 89 5.64 -0.71 -0.17
CA ILE A 89 5.26 -2.08 0.22
C ILE A 89 6.51 -2.91 0.49
N GLY A 90 7.52 -2.86 -0.38
CA GLY A 90 8.78 -3.57 -0.18
C GLY A 90 9.49 -3.17 1.12
N ARG A 91 9.56 -1.87 1.40
CA ARG A 91 10.07 -1.33 2.67
C ARG A 91 9.28 -1.85 3.87
N ALA A 92 7.95 -1.81 3.78
CA ALA A 92 7.08 -2.25 4.86
C ALA A 92 7.17 -3.76 5.12
N GLU A 93 7.37 -4.58 4.07
CA GLU A 93 7.61 -6.02 4.19
C GLU A 93 8.95 -6.33 4.85
N ALA A 94 10.02 -5.60 4.52
CA ALA A 94 11.33 -5.75 5.17
C ALA A 94 11.23 -5.48 6.67
N ILE A 95 10.61 -4.36 7.07
CA ILE A 95 10.38 -4.01 8.48
C ILE A 95 9.50 -5.07 9.17
N ALA A 96 8.47 -5.58 8.50
CA ALA A 96 7.62 -6.63 9.06
C ALA A 96 8.40 -7.95 9.27
N ARG A 97 9.32 -8.30 8.37
CA ARG A 97 10.22 -9.46 8.49
C ARG A 97 11.19 -9.33 9.67
N GLU A 98 11.78 -8.15 9.84
CA GLU A 98 12.65 -7.87 10.98
C GLU A 98 11.89 -8.01 12.30
N LYS A 99 10.71 -7.37 12.40
CA LYS A 99 9.86 -7.49 13.58
C LYS A 99 9.41 -8.93 13.83
N ALA A 100 9.05 -9.70 12.79
CA ALA A 100 8.64 -11.09 12.92
C ALA A 100 9.71 -12.03 13.52
N ASN A 101 10.99 -11.64 13.45
CA ASN A 101 12.08 -12.41 14.02
C ASN A 101 12.45 -11.98 15.45
N ASP A 102 11.84 -10.92 15.98
CA ASP A 102 12.03 -10.52 17.37
C ASP A 102 11.52 -11.64 18.31
N PRO A 103 12.36 -12.17 19.21
CA PRO A 103 11.99 -13.24 20.14
C PRO A 103 10.83 -12.87 21.08
N ARG A 104 10.47 -11.59 21.21
CA ARG A 104 9.33 -11.12 22.01
C ARG A 104 7.96 -11.42 21.40
N LEU A 105 7.91 -11.89 20.15
CA LEU A 105 6.66 -12.26 19.46
C LEU A 105 6.36 -13.77 19.49
N LYS A 106 7.18 -14.57 20.19
CA LYS A 106 6.95 -16.00 20.44
C LYS A 106 5.91 -16.22 21.53
#